data_AF-A0A9K3EE85-F1
#
_entry.id   AF-A0A9K3EE85-F1
#
_cell.length_a   1.000
_cell.length_b   1.000
_cell.length_c   1.000
_cell.angle_alpha   90.00
_cell.angle_beta   90.00
_cell.angle_gamma   90.00
#
_symmetry.space_group_name_H-M   'P 1'
#
loop_
_entity.id
_entity.type
_entity.pdbx_description
1 polymer ?
#
loop_
_entity_poly.entity_id
_entity_poly.type
_entity_poly.pdbx_seq_one_letter_code
_entity_poly.pdbx_strand_id
1 'polypeptide(L)'
;MTDPNAILKNAKGALDVFQQLPLKHYNTAWVLSQVGKAHFELVDYIEAERAFSNARLASPYSLEGMDVYSTVLYHLKEDMRLSNLAQELISTDRLALQSWCAMGNCYSMQKDHETALKNFQCIKKQIFLRVWRIMMVLWLF
;
A
#
# COMPACT_ATOMS: atom_id res chain seq x y z
N MET A 1 17.69 1.49 14.63
CA MET A 1 18.29 1.58 13.29
C MET A 1 18.59 0.16 12.84
N THR A 2 17.71 -0.44 12.05
CA THR A 2 17.93 -1.74 11.40
C THR A 2 18.91 -1.53 10.25
N ASP A 3 20.01 -2.30 10.24
CA ASP A 3 21.02 -2.27 9.17
C ASP A 3 20.33 -2.45 7.79
N PRO A 4 20.51 -1.53 6.83
CA PRO A 4 19.96 -1.67 5.47
C PRO A 4 20.33 -3.01 4.83
N ASN A 5 21.52 -3.53 5.11
CA ASN A 5 21.95 -4.83 4.60
C ASN A 5 21.19 -6.01 5.22
N ALA A 6 20.75 -5.87 6.47
CA ALA A 6 19.92 -6.89 7.12
C ALA A 6 18.52 -6.94 6.53
N ILE A 7 17.93 -5.77 6.18
CA ILE A 7 16.63 -5.68 5.50
C ILE A 7 16.72 -6.34 4.12
N LEU A 8 17.72 -5.98 3.32
CA LEU A 8 17.93 -6.55 1.98
C LEU A 8 18.17 -8.07 2.02
N LYS A 9 18.90 -8.56 3.02
CA LYS A 9 19.15 -9.99 3.21
C LYS A 9 17.87 -10.74 3.56
N ASN A 10 17.00 -10.15 4.39
CA ASN A 10 15.72 -10.73 4.76
C ASN A 10 14.74 -10.74 3.60
N ALA A 11 14.69 -9.68 2.79
CA ALA A 11 13.82 -9.59 1.60
C ALA A 11 14.16 -10.67 0.56
N LYS A 12 15.46 -10.88 0.28
CA LYS A 12 15.90 -11.97 -0.62
C LYS A 12 15.53 -13.35 -0.06
N GLY A 13 15.78 -13.59 1.22
CA GLY A 13 15.40 -14.85 1.85
C GLY A 13 13.88 -15.10 1.84
N ALA A 14 13.07 -14.04 1.98
CA ALA A 14 11.62 -14.15 1.88
C ALA A 14 11.18 -14.57 0.46
N LEU A 15 11.77 -13.98 -0.59
CA LEU A 15 11.48 -14.35 -1.97
C LEU A 15 11.84 -15.81 -2.25
N ASP A 16 12.99 -16.30 -1.78
CA ASP A 16 13.41 -17.69 -1.94
C ASP A 16 12.42 -18.66 -1.29
N VAL A 17 11.85 -18.31 -0.13
CA VAL A 17 10.82 -19.11 0.56
C VAL A 17 9.51 -19.09 -0.23
N PHE A 18 9.09 -17.93 -0.73
CA PHE A 18 7.85 -17.84 -1.52
C PHE A 18 7.94 -18.63 -2.82
N GLN A 19 9.10 -18.66 -3.49
CA GLN A 19 9.31 -19.45 -4.71
C GLN A 19 9.22 -20.96 -4.49
N GLN A 20 9.45 -21.44 -3.27
CA GLN A 20 9.30 -22.86 -2.93
C GLN A 20 7.85 -23.29 -2.69
N LEU A 21 6.92 -22.34 -2.58
CA LEU A 21 5.50 -22.65 -2.39
C LEU A 21 4.90 -23.25 -3.67
N PRO A 22 3.96 -24.21 -3.54
CA PRO A 22 3.17 -24.66 -4.67
C PRO A 22 2.44 -23.48 -5.33
N LEU A 23 2.35 -23.48 -6.66
CA LEU A 23 1.70 -22.41 -7.46
C LEU A 23 0.31 -22.00 -6.95
N LYS A 24 -0.47 -22.95 -6.43
CA LYS A 24 -1.79 -22.70 -5.85
C LYS A 24 -1.76 -21.76 -4.65
N HIS A 25 -0.74 -21.87 -3.80
CA HIS A 25 -0.55 -21.01 -2.64
C HIS A 25 0.17 -19.71 -3.01
N TYR A 26 1.11 -19.79 -3.96
CA TYR A 26 1.82 -18.61 -4.46
C TYR A 26 0.87 -17.59 -5.11
N ASN A 27 -0.08 -18.06 -5.92
CA ASN A 27 -1.02 -17.19 -6.64
C ASN A 27 -2.15 -16.61 -5.77
N THR A 28 -2.03 -16.67 -4.45
CA THR A 28 -2.96 -15.98 -3.55
C THR A 28 -2.60 -14.50 -3.46
N ALA A 29 -3.61 -13.63 -3.36
CA ALA A 29 -3.40 -12.18 -3.27
C ALA A 29 -2.48 -11.81 -2.09
N TRP A 30 -2.57 -12.52 -0.97
CA TRP A 30 -1.73 -12.31 0.19
C TRP A 30 -0.24 -12.56 -0.11
N VAL A 31 0.11 -13.73 -0.66
CA VAL A 31 1.50 -14.07 -0.98
C VAL A 31 2.07 -13.10 -2.02
N LEU A 32 1.29 -12.80 -3.07
CA LEU A 32 1.70 -11.85 -4.10
C LEU A 32 1.94 -10.44 -3.54
N SER A 33 1.13 -9.98 -2.58
CA SER A 33 1.38 -8.71 -1.88
C SER A 33 2.66 -8.75 -1.03
N GLN A 34 3.00 -9.88 -0.40
CA GLN A 34 4.26 -10.01 0.34
C GLN A 34 5.48 -10.04 -0.61
N VAL A 35 5.37 -10.75 -1.74
CA VAL A 35 6.38 -10.75 -2.81
C VAL A 35 6.61 -9.33 -3.32
N GLY A 36 5.54 -8.57 -3.59
CA GLY A 36 5.64 -7.18 -4.02
C GLY A 36 6.35 -6.28 -2.99
N LYS A 37 6.07 -6.47 -1.69
CA LYS A 37 6.79 -5.76 -0.61
C LYS A 37 8.26 -6.12 -0.56
N ALA A 38 8.61 -7.39 -0.72
CA ALA A 38 10.01 -7.83 -0.74
C ALA A 38 10.78 -7.22 -1.93
N HIS A 39 10.18 -7.20 -3.13
CA HIS A 39 10.78 -6.52 -4.28
C HIS A 39 10.92 -5.01 -4.07
N PHE A 40 9.93 -4.38 -3.43
CA PHE A 40 10.02 -2.96 -3.05
C PHE A 40 11.19 -2.69 -2.10
N GLU A 41 11.41 -3.54 -1.09
CA GLU A 41 12.57 -3.44 -0.19
C GLU A 41 13.91 -3.62 -0.93
N LEU A 42 13.92 -4.40 -2.00
CA LEU A 42 15.07 -4.57 -2.90
C LEU A 42 15.23 -3.44 -3.93
N VAL A 43 14.37 -2.42 -3.89
CA VAL A 43 14.36 -1.29 -4.83
C VAL A 43 14.07 -1.75 -6.28
N ASP A 44 13.50 -2.94 -6.44
CA ASP A 44 13.06 -3.48 -7.73
C ASP A 44 11.59 -3.13 -7.96
N TYR A 45 11.35 -1.88 -8.34
CA TYR A 45 10.00 -1.35 -8.53
C TYR A 45 9.25 -2.02 -9.69
N ILE A 46 9.95 -2.55 -10.69
CA ILE A 46 9.34 -3.19 -11.86
C ILE A 46 8.75 -4.54 -11.44
N GLU A 47 9.52 -5.38 -10.75
CA GLU A 47 9.00 -6.67 -10.28
C GLU A 47 7.99 -6.49 -9.13
N ALA A 48 8.15 -5.46 -8.29
CA ALA A 48 7.15 -5.12 -7.28
C ALA A 48 5.81 -4.76 -7.92
N GLU A 49 5.81 -3.95 -8.97
CA GLU A 49 4.60 -3.56 -9.69
C GLU A 49 3.89 -4.77 -10.29
N ARG A 50 4.63 -5.69 -10.92
CA ARG A 50 4.07 -6.93 -11.47
C ARG A 50 3.42 -7.79 -10.40
N ALA A 51 4.10 -7.98 -9.27
CA ALA A 51 3.59 -8.77 -8.15
C ALA A 51 2.28 -8.18 -7.59
N PHE A 52 2.24 -6.86 -7.37
CA PHE A 52 1.02 -6.19 -6.90
C PHE A 52 -0.11 -6.20 -7.93
N SER A 53 0.20 -6.03 -9.22
CA SER A 53 -0.80 -6.16 -10.29
C SER A 53 -1.43 -7.55 -10.31
N ASN A 54 -0.61 -8.61 -10.16
CA ASN A 54 -1.13 -9.97 -10.03
C ASN A 54 -1.95 -10.17 -8.74
N ALA A 55 -1.51 -9.58 -7.62
CA ALA A 55 -2.26 -9.63 -6.36
C ALA A 55 -3.66 -9.01 -6.51
N ARG A 56 -3.77 -7.91 -7.26
CA ARG A 56 -5.05 -7.25 -7.57
C ARG A 56 -5.93 -8.07 -8.50
N LEU A 57 -5.36 -8.77 -9.48
CA LEU A 57 -6.13 -9.71 -10.31
C LEU A 57 -6.72 -10.85 -9.47
N ALA A 58 -5.96 -11.34 -8.48
CA ALA A 58 -6.42 -12.39 -7.57
C ALA A 58 -7.47 -11.88 -6.56
N SER A 59 -7.35 -10.64 -6.07
CA SER A 59 -8.33 -10.02 -5.17
C SER A 59 -8.45 -8.51 -5.42
N PRO A 60 -9.39 -8.08 -6.28
CA PRO A 60 -9.51 -6.67 -6.69
C PRO A 60 -9.85 -5.69 -5.56
N TYR A 61 -10.53 -6.18 -4.52
CA TYR A 61 -11.02 -5.38 -3.39
C TYR A 61 -10.09 -5.44 -2.17
N SER A 62 -8.95 -6.14 -2.26
CA SER A 62 -8.01 -6.20 -1.15
C SER A 62 -7.26 -4.88 -1.00
N LEU A 63 -7.28 -4.31 0.20
CA LEU A 63 -6.50 -3.13 0.56
C LEU A 63 -5.06 -3.49 1.00
N GLU A 64 -4.72 -4.77 1.08
CA GLU A 64 -3.47 -5.23 1.65
C GLU A 64 -2.26 -4.94 0.75
N GLY A 65 -1.33 -4.11 1.26
CA GLY A 65 -0.11 -3.72 0.55
C GLY A 65 -0.32 -2.61 -0.48
N MET A 66 -1.52 -2.02 -0.55
CA MET A 66 -1.84 -0.97 -1.52
C MET A 66 -1.14 0.36 -1.22
N ASP A 67 -0.78 0.59 0.05
CA ASP A 67 0.10 1.68 0.48
C ASP A 67 1.49 1.59 -0.18
N VAL A 68 2.10 0.40 -0.14
CA VAL A 68 3.38 0.13 -0.79
C VAL A 68 3.24 0.17 -2.31
N TYR A 69 2.19 -0.42 -2.86
CA TYR A 69 1.93 -0.38 -4.30
C TYR A 69 1.78 1.05 -4.83
N SER A 70 1.08 1.92 -4.10
CA SER A 70 0.95 3.33 -4.48
C SER A 70 2.30 4.05 -4.50
N THR A 71 3.23 3.67 -3.62
CA THR A 71 4.60 4.21 -3.56
C THR A 71 5.45 3.67 -4.72
N VAL A 72 5.29 2.39 -5.08
CA VAL A 72 5.90 1.80 -6.29
C VAL A 72 5.48 2.57 -7.55
N LEU A 73 4.17 2.79 -7.75
CA LEU A 73 3.66 3.56 -8.90
C LEU A 73 4.18 5.01 -8.92
N TYR A 74 4.33 5.63 -7.74
CA TYR A 74 4.94 6.95 -7.61
C TYR A 74 6.40 6.99 -8.07
N HIS A 75 7.20 5.96 -7.72
CA HIS A 75 8.57 5.83 -8.18
C HIS A 75 8.67 5.54 -9.67
N LEU A 76 7.75 4.73 -10.20
CA LEU A 76 7.63 4.43 -11.63
C LEU A 76 7.04 5.58 -12.48
N LYS A 77 6.59 6.68 -11.85
CA LYS A 77 5.98 7.85 -12.52
C LYS A 77 4.71 7.53 -13.31
N GLU A 78 3.93 6.56 -12.82
CA GLU A 78 2.68 6.10 -13.43
C GLU A 78 1.46 6.88 -12.90
N ASP A 79 1.31 8.15 -13.32
CA ASP A 79 0.30 9.10 -12.75
C ASP A 79 -1.14 8.64 -12.96
N MET A 80 -1.45 8.17 -14.16
CA MET A 80 -2.79 7.69 -14.47
C MET A 80 -3.15 6.46 -13.63
N ARG A 81 -2.21 5.52 -13.48
CA ARG A 81 -2.45 4.29 -12.70
C ARG A 81 -2.55 4.58 -11.20
N LEU A 82 -1.72 5.49 -10.69
CA LEU A 82 -1.76 5.92 -9.30
C LEU A 82 -3.06 6.66 -8.96
N SER A 83 -3.52 7.54 -9.85
CA SER A 83 -4.80 8.23 -9.73
C SER A 83 -5.98 7.26 -9.70
N ASN A 84 -6.00 6.30 -10.63
CA ASN A 84 -7.03 5.27 -10.68
C ASN A 84 -7.04 4.41 -9.42
N LEU A 85 -5.86 3.94 -8.98
CA LEU A 85 -5.71 3.19 -7.74
C LEU A 85 -6.26 3.98 -6.54
N ALA A 86 -5.92 5.25 -6.41
CA ALA A 86 -6.36 6.07 -5.29
C ALA A 86 -7.89 6.23 -5.25
N GLN A 87 -8.52 6.45 -6.41
CA GLN A 87 -9.98 6.51 -6.55
C GLN A 87 -10.65 5.18 -6.18
N GLU A 88 -10.11 4.06 -6.67
CA GLU A 88 -10.60 2.71 -6.36
C GLU A 88 -10.52 2.41 -4.87
N LEU A 89 -9.41 2.73 -4.20
CA LEU A 89 -9.25 2.50 -2.77
C LEU A 89 -10.21 3.37 -1.94
N ILE A 90 -10.41 4.64 -2.32
CA ILE A 90 -11.37 5.54 -1.65
C ILE A 90 -12.82 5.07 -1.84
N SER A 91 -13.17 4.52 -3.01
CA SER A 91 -14.50 3.94 -3.25
C SER A 91 -14.70 2.63 -2.49
N THR A 92 -13.64 1.85 -2.28
CA THR A 92 -13.67 0.59 -1.51
C THR A 92 -13.78 0.88 -0.01
N ASP A 93 -12.85 1.65 0.54
CA ASP A 93 -12.90 2.12 1.93
C ASP A 93 -12.25 3.50 2.04
N ARG A 94 -13.09 4.53 2.12
CA ARG A 94 -12.65 5.92 2.35
C ARG A 94 -12.00 6.11 3.72
N LEU A 95 -12.21 5.23 4.68
CA LEU A 95 -11.70 5.36 6.04
C LEU A 95 -10.40 4.58 6.27
N ALA A 96 -9.97 3.78 5.29
CA ALA A 96 -8.72 3.03 5.34
C ALA A 96 -7.51 3.95 5.13
N LEU A 97 -6.44 3.71 5.89
CA LEU A 97 -5.20 4.49 5.79
C LEU A 97 -4.55 4.32 4.40
N GLN A 98 -4.65 3.13 3.83
CA GLN A 98 -4.08 2.77 2.52
C GLN A 98 -4.64 3.65 1.40
N SER A 99 -5.95 3.90 1.41
CA SER A 99 -6.64 4.77 0.45
C SER A 99 -6.09 6.19 0.48
N TRP A 100 -5.85 6.70 1.69
CA TRP A 100 -5.32 8.03 1.90
C TRP A 100 -3.82 8.15 1.59
N CYS A 101 -3.03 7.12 1.87
CA CYS A 101 -1.63 7.05 1.43
C CYS A 101 -1.54 7.11 -0.10
N ALA A 102 -2.38 6.36 -0.81
CA ALA A 102 -2.42 6.38 -2.28
C ALA A 102 -2.83 7.76 -2.83
N MET A 103 -3.85 8.40 -2.24
CA MET A 103 -4.23 9.78 -2.60
C MET A 103 -3.09 10.77 -2.36
N GLY A 104 -2.38 10.66 -1.23
CA GLY A 104 -1.24 11.52 -0.91
C GLY A 104 -0.11 11.39 -1.93
N ASN A 105 0.23 10.15 -2.32
CA ASN A 105 1.23 9.88 -3.36
C ASN A 105 0.79 10.44 -4.72
N CYS A 106 -0.50 10.30 -5.06
CA CYS A 106 -1.08 10.87 -6.27
C CYS A 106 -0.92 12.40 -6.35
N TYR A 107 -1.35 13.13 -5.32
CA TYR A 107 -1.22 14.59 -5.29
C TYR A 107 0.24 15.05 -5.25
N SER A 108 1.11 14.31 -4.55
CA SER A 108 2.55 14.59 -4.56
C SER A 108 3.14 14.48 -5.97
N MET A 109 2.65 13.54 -6.79
CA MET A 109 3.11 13.37 -8.17
C MET A 109 2.62 14.49 -9.09
N GLN A 110 1.40 14.97 -8.88
CA GLN A 110 0.79 16.07 -9.62
C GLN A 110 1.33 17.46 -9.24
N LYS A 111 2.29 17.53 -8.30
CA LYS A 111 2.88 18.77 -7.75
C LYS A 111 1.86 19.73 -7.13
N ASP A 112 0.65 19.25 -6.82
CA ASP A 112 -0.36 20.00 -6.10
C ASP A 112 -0.13 19.85 -4.59
N HIS A 113 0.93 20.51 -4.12
CA HIS A 113 1.37 20.44 -2.73
C HIS A 113 0.34 21.03 -1.74
N GLU A 114 -0.48 22.00 -2.18
CA GLU A 114 -1.52 22.59 -1.34
C GLU A 114 -2.69 21.62 -1.11
N THR A 115 -3.14 20.92 -2.16
CA THR A 115 -4.21 19.93 -2.04
C THR A 115 -3.74 18.69 -1.27
N ALA A 116 -2.49 18.27 -1.47
CA ALA A 116 -1.88 17.21 -0.67
C ALA A 116 -1.92 17.55 0.83
N LEU A 117 -1.47 18.76 1.21
CA LEU A 117 -1.42 19.19 2.60
C LEU A 117 -2.81 19.29 3.24
N LYS A 118 -3.81 19.82 2.52
CA LYS A 118 -5.20 19.87 2.99
C LYS A 118 -5.78 18.48 3.22
N ASN A 119 -5.50 17.52 2.34
CA ASN A 119 -5.95 16.14 2.52
C ASN A 119 -5.24 15.46 3.69
N PHE A 120 -3.93 15.64 3.87
CA PHE A 120 -3.20 15.17 5.06
C PHE A 120 -3.78 15.71 6.38
N GLN A 121 -4.20 16.97 6.41
CA GLN A 121 -4.87 17.56 7.58
C GLN A 121 -6.27 16.98 7.81
N CYS A 122 -7.04 16.74 6.74
CA CYS A 122 -8.35 16.10 6.83
C CYS A 122 -8.25 14.66 7.37
N ILE A 123 -7.23 13.90 6.94
CA ILE A 123 -6.96 12.55 7.42
C ILE A 123 -6.67 12.53 8.92
N LYS A 124 -5.80 13.42 9.40
CA LYS A 124 -5.50 13.53 10.84
C LYS A 124 -6.77 13.77 11.66
N LYS A 125 -7.66 14.65 11.19
CA LYS A 125 -8.97 14.88 11.84
C LYS A 125 -9.87 13.64 11.82
N GLN A 126 -9.96 12.95 10.68
CA GLN A 126 -10.81 11.77 10.53
C GLN A 126 -10.34 10.60 11.42
N ILE A 127 -9.03 10.35 11.50
CA ILE A 127 -8.42 9.33 12.37
C ILE A 127 -8.68 9.68 13.84
N PHE A 128 -8.44 10.93 14.24
CA PHE A 128 -8.69 11.39 15.60
C PHE A 128 -10.16 11.22 16.02
N LEU A 129 -11.11 11.61 15.15
CA LEU A 129 -12.54 11.41 15.38
C LEU A 129 -12.92 9.93 15.50
N ARG A 130 -12.30 9.04 14.72
CA ARG A 130 -12.53 7.59 14.82
C ARG A 130 -12.02 7.03 16.15
N VAL A 131 -10.79 7.36 16.54
CA VAL A 131 -10.21 6.93 17.83
C VAL A 131 -11.06 7.44 18.97
N TRP A 132 -11.46 8.71 18.93
CA TRP A 132 -12.33 9.31 19.93
C TRP A 132 -13.70 8.63 20.02
N ARG A 133 -14.32 8.30 18.89
CA ARG A 133 -15.61 7.58 18.86
C ARG A 133 -15.50 6.17 19.45
N ILE A 134 -14.41 5.45 19.17
CA ILE A 134 -14.15 4.13 19.76
C ILE A 134 -13.90 4.25 21.27
N MET A 135 -13.13 5.24 21.72
CA MET A 135 -12.90 5.49 23.14
C MET A 135 -14.19 5.83 23.89
N MET A 136 -15.09 6.64 23.30
CA MET A 136 -16.38 6.95 23.92
C MET A 136 -17.28 5.71 24.05
N VAL A 137 -17.33 4.84 23.03
CA VAL A 137 -18.12 3.60 23.10
C VAL A 137 -17.55 2.63 24.15
N LEU A 138 -16.23 2.57 24.31
CA LEU A 138 -15.58 1.76 25.35
C LEU A 138 -15.69 2.33 26.77
N TRP A 139 -16.05 3.62 26.92
CA TRP A 139 -16.30 4.26 28.23
C TRP A 139 -17.79 4.31 28.60
N LEU A 140 -18.67 3.90 27.69
CA LEU A 140 -20.12 3.86 27.88
C LEU A 140 -20.66 2.45 28.18
N PHE A 141 -19.78 1.44 28.29
CA PHE A 141 -20.06 0.08 28.74
C PHE A 141 -19.01 -0.34 29.77
#